data_AF-A0A553RFV0-F1
#
_entry.id   AF-A0A553RFV0-F1
#
_cell.length_a   1.000
_cell.length_b   1.000
_cell.length_c   1.000
_cell.angle_alpha   90.00
_cell.angle_beta   90.00
_cell.angle_gamma   90.00
#
_symmetry.space_group_name_H-M   'P 1'
#
loop_
_entity.id
_entity.type
_entity.pdbx_description
1 polymer ?
#
loop_
_entity_poly.entity_id
_entity_poly.type
_entity_poly.pdbx_seq_one_letter_code
_entity_poly.pdbx_strand_id
1 'polypeptide(L)'
;VRLEDREELIRSSQPVLSNKAQMLRMPQFGLRDNLIKCELLKREDAYTYIKNYSFFLGTYNVNGQNPKESLSPWLASTDTAPDFYLVG
;
A
#
# COMPACT_ATOMS: atom_id res chain seq x y z
N VAL A 1 32.81 -15.88 65.20
CA VAL A 1 31.75 -15.08 64.52
C VAL A 1 31.88 -15.38 63.04
N ARG A 2 31.30 -16.51 62.63
CA ARG A 2 29.96 -16.69 62.02
C ARG A 2 30.04 -16.52 60.50
N LEU A 3 29.91 -17.67 59.84
CA LEU A 3 29.87 -17.92 58.40
C LEU A 3 28.62 -17.29 57.78
N GLU A 4 28.58 -15.99 57.48
CA GLU A 4 27.35 -15.38 56.93
C GLU A 4 27.53 -14.38 55.78
N ASP A 5 28.71 -14.23 55.18
CA ASP A 5 28.93 -13.17 54.16
C ASP A 5 29.29 -13.68 52.75
N ARG A 6 28.89 -14.91 52.41
CA ARG A 6 29.17 -15.50 51.09
C ARG A 6 27.94 -15.87 50.25
N GLU A 7 26.76 -15.35 50.61
CA GLU A 7 25.51 -15.64 49.88
C GLU A 7 24.90 -14.44 49.15
N GLU A 8 25.54 -13.27 49.13
CA GLU A 8 24.94 -12.06 48.53
C GLU A 8 25.50 -11.65 47.16
N LEU A 9 26.13 -12.57 46.42
CA LEU A 9 26.65 -12.29 45.07
C LEU A 9 26.19 -13.27 43.98
N ILE A 10 25.12 -14.03 44.26
CA ILE A 10 24.52 -14.96 43.29
C ILE A 10 23.02 -14.66 43.14
N ARG A 11 22.66 -13.39 42.86
CA ARG A 11 21.29 -13.00 42.55
C ARG A 11 21.22 -11.92 41.46
N SER A 12 21.67 -12.21 40.25
CA SER A 12 21.23 -11.44 39.06
C SER A 12 21.68 -12.00 37.70
N SER A 13 21.78 -13.32 37.54
CA SER A 13 21.92 -13.88 36.19
C SER A 13 21.19 -15.20 36.09
N GLN A 14 19.87 -15.16 36.29
CA GLN A 14 19.04 -16.14 35.60
C GLN A 14 19.16 -15.81 34.10
N PRO A 15 19.66 -16.72 33.24
CA PRO A 15 19.48 -16.53 31.82
C PRO A 15 17.97 -16.49 31.62
N VAL A 16 17.45 -15.34 31.21
CA VAL A 16 16.13 -15.29 30.60
C VAL A 16 16.27 -16.22 29.41
N LEU A 17 15.80 -17.47 29.58
CA LEU A 17 15.58 -18.38 28.47
C LEU A 17 14.63 -17.63 27.57
N SER A 18 15.21 -16.93 26.59
CA SER A 18 14.50 -16.29 25.52
C SER A 18 13.84 -17.46 24.79
N ASN A 19 12.63 -17.78 25.24
CA ASN A 19 11.76 -18.71 24.58
C ASN A 19 11.56 -18.12 23.19
N LYS A 20 12.33 -18.60 22.22
CA LYS A 20 12.17 -18.24 20.81
C LYS A 20 10.72 -18.54 20.37
N ALA A 21 10.07 -19.52 21.02
CA ALA A 21 8.66 -19.84 20.89
C ALA A 21 7.70 -18.69 21.32
N GLN A 22 8.13 -17.79 22.20
CA GLN A 22 7.36 -16.63 22.65
C GLN A 22 7.65 -15.37 21.80
N MET A 23 8.79 -15.29 21.12
CA MET A 23 9.00 -14.31 20.04
C MET A 23 8.15 -14.61 18.79
N LEU A 24 7.66 -15.85 18.65
CA LEU A 24 6.72 -16.25 17.58
C LEU A 24 5.26 -15.86 17.86
N ARG A 25 4.95 -15.22 19.00
CA ARG A 25 3.60 -14.71 19.32
C ARG A 25 3.38 -13.27 18.84
N MET A 26 3.89 -12.91 17.66
CA MET A 26 3.19 -11.89 16.90
C MET A 26 1.87 -12.51 16.44
N PRO A 27 0.72 -11.81 16.48
CA PRO A 27 -0.49 -12.33 15.90
C PRO A 27 -0.20 -12.69 14.44
N GLN A 28 -0.15 -13.99 14.12
CA GLN A 28 0.20 -14.49 12.79
C GLN A 28 -0.93 -14.30 11.77
N PHE A 29 -1.86 -13.38 12.02
CA PHE A 29 -2.90 -13.06 11.06
C PHE A 29 -2.31 -12.14 9.99
N GLY A 30 -2.24 -12.66 8.76
CA GLY A 30 -1.81 -11.93 7.59
C GLY A 30 -0.30 -11.93 7.32
N LEU A 31 0.57 -12.51 8.16
CA LEU A 31 2.02 -12.53 7.86
C LEU A 31 2.35 -13.32 6.58
N ARG A 32 1.72 -14.49 6.42
CA ARG A 32 1.82 -15.29 5.19
C ARG A 32 1.27 -14.53 3.99
N ASP A 33 0.07 -13.96 4.12
CA ASP A 33 -0.62 -13.31 3.00
C ASP A 33 0.10 -12.02 2.60
N ASN A 34 0.66 -11.28 3.57
CA ASN A 34 1.52 -10.13 3.33
C ASN A 34 2.82 -10.55 2.65
N LEU A 35 3.45 -11.66 3.07
CA LEU A 35 4.65 -12.17 2.41
C LEU A 35 4.37 -12.57 0.96
N ILE A 36 3.25 -13.27 0.71
CA ILE A 36 2.80 -13.64 -0.63
C ILE A 36 2.55 -12.37 -1.46
N LYS A 37 1.80 -11.40 -0.93
CA LYS A 37 1.52 -10.13 -1.61
C LYS A 37 2.81 -9.36 -1.95
N CYS A 38 3.74 -9.27 -1.00
CA CYS A 38 5.05 -8.63 -1.22
C CYS A 38 5.83 -9.32 -2.34
N GLU A 39 5.83 -10.66 -2.37
CA GLU A 39 6.56 -11.39 -3.41
C GLU A 39 5.90 -11.29 -4.78
N LEU A 40 4.56 -11.24 -4.84
CA LEU A 40 3.83 -10.95 -6.08
C LEU A 40 4.16 -9.55 -6.60
N LEU A 41 4.09 -8.52 -5.75
CA LEU A 41 4.39 -7.13 -6.15
C LEU A 41 5.79 -6.95 -6.73
N LYS A 42 6.79 -7.72 -6.27
CA LYS A 42 8.14 -7.67 -6.85
C LYS A 42 8.23 -8.24 -8.27
N ARG A 43 7.26 -9.07 -8.67
CA ARG A 43 7.22 -9.80 -9.94
C ARG A 43 6.05 -9.36 -10.81
N GLU A 44 5.62 -8.11 -10.63
CA GLU A 44 4.47 -7.55 -11.34
C GLU A 44 4.61 -7.65 -12.85
N ASP A 45 5.82 -7.50 -13.36
CA ASP A 45 6.18 -7.64 -14.78
C ASP A 45 5.92 -9.04 -15.35
N ALA A 46 5.90 -10.08 -14.52
CA ALA A 46 5.62 -11.45 -14.95
C ALA A 46 4.12 -11.71 -15.20
N TYR A 47 3.23 -10.85 -14.70
CA TYR A 47 1.78 -11.03 -14.81
C TYR A 47 1.00 -9.78 -15.22
N THR A 48 1.68 -8.67 -15.52
CA THR A 48 1.09 -7.44 -16.06
C THR A 48 1.82 -7.00 -17.32
N TYR A 49 1.27 -5.99 -18.00
CA TYR A 49 1.89 -5.36 -19.15
C TYR A 49 1.53 -3.87 -19.18
N ILE A 50 2.40 -3.08 -19.80
CA ILE A 50 2.14 -1.67 -20.03
C ILE A 50 1.20 -1.54 -21.23
N LYS A 51 0.08 -0.85 -21.03
CA LYS A 51 -0.83 -0.47 -22.10
C LYS A 51 -1.00 1.04 -22.10
N ASN A 52 -0.80 1.64 -23.27
CA ASN A 52 -1.03 3.06 -23.46
C ASN A 52 -2.54 3.31 -23.60
N TYR A 53 -3.03 4.34 -22.92
CA TYR A 53 -4.39 4.83 -23.02
C TYR A 53 -4.36 6.33 -23.27
N SER A 54 -5.40 6.82 -23.93
CA SER A 54 -5.61 8.21 -24.29
C SER A 54 -6.67 8.84 -23.38
N PHE A 55 -6.37 10.06 -22.92
CA PHE A 55 -7.21 10.79 -21.99
C PHE A 55 -7.51 12.18 -22.55
N PHE A 56 -8.79 12.53 -22.65
CA PHE A 56 -9.21 13.91 -22.84
C PHE A 56 -9.42 14.56 -21.48
N LEU A 57 -8.77 15.69 -21.24
CA LEU A 57 -8.94 16.51 -20.05
C LEU A 57 -9.56 17.84 -20.45
N GLY A 58 -10.70 18.17 -19.84
CA GLY A 58 -11.41 19.39 -20.13
C GLY A 58 -11.98 20.02 -18.87
N THR A 59 -11.97 21.34 -18.81
CA THR A 59 -12.78 22.08 -17.85
C THR A 59 -13.63 23.13 -18.55
N TYR A 60 -14.84 23.35 -18.03
CA TYR A 60 -15.75 24.35 -18.59
C TYR A 60 -16.53 25.06 -17.49
N ASN A 61 -16.22 26.35 -17.29
CA ASN A 61 -17.02 27.18 -16.39
C ASN A 61 -18.37 27.52 -17.04
N VAL A 62 -19.43 26.88 -16.58
CA VAL A 62 -20.81 27.10 -17.06
C VAL A 62 -21.45 28.39 -16.56
N ASN A 63 -20.83 29.11 -15.61
CA ASN A 63 -21.37 30.33 -15.00
C ASN A 63 -22.83 30.18 -14.51
N GLY A 64 -23.20 28.99 -13.99
CA GLY A 64 -24.55 28.67 -13.53
C GLY A 64 -25.62 28.57 -14.64
N GLN A 65 -25.23 28.55 -15.91
CA GLN A 65 -26.15 28.49 -17.04
C GLN A 65 -26.41 27.03 -17.48
N ASN A 66 -27.62 26.78 -17.97
CA ASN A 66 -27.94 25.52 -18.64
C ASN A 66 -27.23 25.41 -20.00
N PRO A 67 -26.94 24.18 -20.48
CA PRO A 67 -26.40 23.98 -21.82
C PRO A 67 -27.32 24.59 -22.88
N LYS A 68 -26.76 25.44 -23.75
CA LYS A 68 -27.49 26.08 -24.86
C LYS A 68 -27.17 25.45 -26.21
N GLU A 69 -26.01 24.81 -26.31
CA GLU A 69 -25.48 24.23 -27.54
C GLU A 69 -24.77 22.91 -27.27
N SER A 70 -24.49 22.16 -28.33
CA SER A 70 -23.76 20.90 -28.24
C SER A 70 -22.30 21.14 -27.89
N LEU A 71 -21.78 20.36 -26.94
CA LEU A 71 -20.36 20.34 -26.59
C LEU A 71 -19.52 19.47 -27.55
N SER A 72 -20.13 18.87 -28.58
CA SER A 72 -19.42 18.01 -29.53
C SER A 72 -18.17 18.66 -30.14
N PRO A 73 -18.15 19.95 -30.52
CA PRO A 73 -16.93 20.57 -31.05
C PRO A 73 -15.77 20.61 -30.06
N TRP A 74 -16.09 20.65 -28.76
CA TRP A 74 -15.09 20.65 -27.70
C TRP A 74 -14.63 19.23 -27.36
N LEU A 75 -15.58 18.31 -27.14
CA LEU A 75 -15.30 16.94 -26.73
C LEU A 75 -14.71 16.08 -27.87
N ALA A 76 -15.14 16.30 -29.12
CA ALA A 76 -14.65 15.59 -30.30
C ALA A 76 -13.63 16.43 -31.10
N SER A 77 -12.78 17.19 -30.39
CA SER A 77 -11.74 18.05 -30.99
C SER A 77 -10.53 17.30 -31.54
N THR A 78 -10.48 15.97 -31.39
CA THR A 78 -9.40 15.11 -31.85
C THR A 78 -9.90 14.12 -32.89
N ASP A 79 -9.02 13.74 -33.83
CA ASP A 79 -9.36 12.84 -34.95
C ASP A 79 -9.79 11.44 -34.48
N THR A 80 -9.26 10.99 -33.34
CA THR A 80 -9.58 9.69 -32.73
C THR A 80 -10.15 9.89 -31.33
N ALA A 81 -11.23 9.20 -31.01
CA ALA A 81 -11.82 9.25 -29.67
C ALA A 81 -10.83 8.74 -28.61
N PRO A 82 -10.67 9.46 -27.48
CA PRO A 82 -9.86 9.01 -26.36
C PRO A 82 -10.52 7.83 -25.64
N ASP A 83 -9.71 7.06 -24.91
CA ASP A 83 -10.20 5.95 -24.07
C ASP A 83 -10.98 6.46 -22.84
N PHE A 84 -10.61 7.64 -22.33
CA PHE A 84 -11.24 8.25 -21.16
C PHE A 84 -11.47 9.75 -21.34
N TYR A 85 -12.57 10.26 -20.78
CA TYR A 85 -12.90 11.69 -20.70
C TYR A 85 -12.95 12.13 -19.23
N LEU A 86 -12.14 13.13 -18.89
CA LEU A 86 -12.10 13.76 -17.56
C LEU A 86 -12.58 15.20 -17.73
N VAL A 87 -13.83 15.47 -17.33
CA VAL A 87 -14.51 16.75 -17.52
C VAL A 87 -14.90 17.35 -16.17
N GLY A 88 -14.54 18.62 -15.94
CA GLY A 88 -14.77 19.34 -14.67
C GLY A 88 -15.31 20.76 -14.81
#